data_AF-A0A0W8FUI2-F1
#
_entry.id   AF-A0A0W8FUI2-F1
#
_cell.length_a   1.000
_cell.length_b   1.000
_cell.length_c   1.000
_cell.angle_alpha   90.00
_cell.angle_beta   90.00
_cell.angle_gamma   90.00
#
_symmetry.space_group_name_H-M   'P 1'
#
loop_
_entity.id
_entity.type
_entity.pdbx_description
1 polymer ?
#
loop_
_entity_poly.entity_id
_entity_poly.type
_entity_poly.pdbx_seq_one_letter_code
_entity_poly.pdbx_strand_id
1 'polypeptide(L)'
;MCCLECRKTEPLNAIPSLTSMVEWCYYFSFIFLVLKILNQYLVYGVVMMKKIMVKFFIMLFIFFSLCGCSSSPSDSLSPSEKTIEGYSFDKYKVEIFPLSEKAKINFSSNPYWKLYKTKITKDYKNRNVDFGGYYIAIIINCGVICRVGAMVDIRYGRIYSLPLGDGMGYAECYSNRNVVDDEGIHYKPNSRLFITSSCSETEIKNSKNNKQHKVYFINVWDEAKKKFILEKKIEQSLIVEREV
;
A
#
# COMPACT_ATOMS: atom_id res chain seq x y z
N MET A 1 -51.37 31.91 51.36
CA MET A 1 -52.62 31.72 52.13
C MET A 1 -53.03 30.25 51.97
N CYS A 2 -52.98 29.51 53.09
CA CYS A 2 -53.53 28.18 53.43
C CYS A 2 -53.27 26.95 52.50
N CYS A 3 -52.62 25.85 52.95
CA CYS A 3 -53.04 24.80 53.93
C CYS A 3 -54.21 23.95 53.39
N LEU A 4 -54.26 22.61 53.35
CA LEU A 4 -53.85 21.48 54.22
C LEU A 4 -53.88 20.16 53.36
N GLU A 5 -52.93 19.22 53.44
CA GLU A 5 -52.74 18.13 54.43
C GLU A 5 -53.55 16.83 54.16
N CYS A 6 -52.86 15.71 53.87
CA CYS A 6 -53.02 14.47 54.65
C CYS A 6 -52.00 13.37 54.27
N ARG A 7 -51.58 12.67 55.32
CA ARG A 7 -50.44 11.77 55.51
C ARG A 7 -50.85 10.31 55.25
N LYS A 8 -49.99 9.51 54.60
CA LYS A 8 -49.91 8.06 54.84
C LYS A 8 -48.44 7.63 54.85
N THR A 9 -48.03 7.19 56.03
CA THR A 9 -46.74 6.56 56.35
C THR A 9 -46.78 5.08 55.95
N GLU A 10 -45.76 4.63 55.22
CA GLU A 10 -45.44 3.22 55.00
C GLU A 10 -44.02 2.91 55.51
N PRO A 11 -43.76 1.66 55.94
CA PRO A 11 -42.74 1.36 56.94
C PRO A 11 -41.32 1.24 56.37
N LEU A 12 -40.33 1.56 57.22
CA LEU A 12 -38.94 1.19 57.04
C LEU A 12 -38.82 -0.33 56.92
N ASN A 13 -38.49 -0.82 55.72
CA ASN A 13 -38.15 -2.22 55.49
C ASN A 13 -36.63 -2.43 55.53
N ALA A 14 -36.24 -3.21 56.54
CA ALA A 14 -35.17 -4.20 56.56
C ALA A 14 -33.76 -3.77 56.13
N ILE A 15 -32.95 -3.40 57.11
CA ILE A 15 -31.48 -3.55 57.05
C ILE A 15 -31.18 -5.05 56.94
N PRO A 16 -30.47 -5.53 55.90
CA PRO A 16 -30.09 -6.93 55.80
C PRO A 16 -29.18 -7.29 56.99
N SER A 17 -29.46 -8.43 57.63
CA SER A 17 -28.69 -8.89 58.78
C SER A 17 -27.21 -9.09 58.40
N LEU A 18 -26.32 -8.75 59.34
CA LEU A 18 -24.86 -8.83 59.21
C LEU A 18 -24.34 -10.21 58.71
N THR A 19 -25.14 -11.26 58.88
CA THR A 19 -24.86 -12.62 58.41
C THR A 19 -24.86 -12.76 56.89
N SER A 20 -25.67 -11.97 56.17
CA SER A 20 -25.74 -11.99 54.71
C SER A 20 -24.52 -11.35 54.03
N MET A 21 -23.88 -10.34 54.64
CA MET A 21 -22.69 -9.73 54.04
C MET A 21 -21.45 -10.63 54.08
N VAL A 22 -21.37 -11.55 55.04
CA VAL A 22 -20.24 -12.48 55.17
C VAL A 22 -20.27 -13.54 54.07
N GLU A 23 -21.45 -14.06 53.72
CA GLU A 23 -21.59 -15.06 52.64
C GLU A 23 -21.21 -14.50 51.26
N TRP A 24 -21.54 -13.22 50.99
CA TRP A 24 -21.17 -12.57 49.73
C TRP A 24 -19.65 -12.35 49.60
N CYS A 25 -18.95 -12.10 50.71
CA CYS A 25 -17.48 -11.96 50.70
C CYS A 25 -16.75 -13.27 50.37
N TYR A 26 -17.25 -14.41 50.87
CA TYR A 26 -16.69 -15.73 50.53
C TYR A 26 -16.95 -16.08 49.06
N TYR A 27 -18.13 -15.77 48.54
CA TYR A 27 -18.48 -16.04 47.14
C TYR A 27 -17.62 -15.23 46.16
N PHE A 28 -17.43 -13.93 46.42
CA PHE A 28 -16.56 -13.09 45.60
C PHE A 28 -15.08 -13.51 45.65
N SER A 29 -14.58 -13.90 46.83
CA SER A 29 -13.20 -14.38 46.98
C SER A 29 -12.98 -15.69 46.22
N PHE A 30 -13.97 -16.59 46.21
CA PHE A 30 -13.91 -17.84 45.46
C PHE A 30 -13.93 -17.60 43.93
N ILE A 31 -14.78 -16.70 43.44
CA ILE A 31 -14.81 -16.33 42.01
C ILE A 31 -13.46 -15.75 41.56
N PHE A 32 -12.86 -14.85 42.34
CA PHE A 32 -11.55 -14.28 42.03
C PHE A 32 -10.43 -15.33 42.00
N LEU A 33 -10.49 -16.33 42.90
CA LEU A 33 -9.55 -17.44 42.91
C LEU A 33 -9.72 -18.31 41.65
N VAL A 34 -10.96 -18.66 41.29
CA VAL A 34 -11.26 -19.45 40.08
C VAL A 34 -10.83 -18.72 38.80
N LEU A 35 -11.05 -17.41 38.70
CA LEU A 35 -10.61 -16.59 37.56
C LEU A 35 -9.08 -16.51 37.47
N LYS A 36 -8.36 -16.40 38.60
CA LYS A 36 -6.89 -16.44 38.61
C LYS A 36 -6.36 -17.80 38.14
N ILE A 37 -6.97 -18.89 38.60
CA ILE A 37 -6.61 -20.24 38.19
C ILE A 37 -6.86 -20.44 36.69
N LEU A 38 -8.03 -20.02 36.17
CA LEU A 38 -8.36 -20.08 34.73
C LEU A 38 -7.39 -19.26 33.87
N ASN A 39 -7.03 -18.04 34.30
CA ASN A 39 -6.06 -17.21 33.59
C ASN A 39 -4.66 -17.84 33.58
N GLN A 40 -4.26 -18.44 34.70
CA GLN A 40 -2.98 -19.17 34.79
C GLN A 40 -2.96 -20.39 33.84
N TYR A 41 -4.06 -21.14 33.73
CA TYR A 41 -4.17 -22.24 32.76
C TYR A 41 -4.18 -21.78 31.29
N LEU A 42 -4.83 -20.64 30.98
CA LEU A 42 -4.80 -20.05 29.62
C LEU A 42 -3.38 -19.63 29.21
N VAL A 43 -2.65 -18.95 30.09
CA VAL A 43 -1.25 -18.54 29.83
C VAL A 43 -0.35 -19.77 29.65
N TYR A 44 -0.49 -20.79 30.50
CA TYR A 44 0.26 -22.05 30.34
C TYR A 44 -0.10 -22.79 29.05
N GLY A 45 -1.38 -22.79 28.66
CA GLY A 45 -1.85 -23.39 27.41
C GLY A 45 -1.24 -22.74 26.16
N VAL A 46 -1.18 -21.40 26.12
CA VAL A 46 -0.59 -20.65 24.99
C VAL A 46 0.92 -20.89 24.90
N VAL A 47 1.62 -20.99 26.02
CA VAL A 47 3.07 -21.28 26.05
C VAL A 47 3.37 -22.73 25.62
N MET A 48 2.55 -23.70 26.06
CA MET A 48 2.65 -25.09 25.62
C MET A 48 2.37 -25.23 24.11
N MET A 49 1.33 -24.59 23.60
CA MET A 49 0.97 -24.62 22.17
C MET A 49 2.09 -24.04 21.29
N LYS A 50 2.74 -22.93 21.69
CA LYS A 50 3.90 -22.40 20.96
C LYS A 50 5.08 -23.37 20.91
N LYS A 51 5.40 -24.07 22.01
CA LYS A 51 6.48 -25.07 22.03
C LYS A 51 6.17 -26.29 21.16
N ILE A 52 4.91 -26.73 21.13
CA ILE A 52 4.47 -27.85 20.28
C ILE A 52 4.51 -27.45 18.80
N MET A 53 4.02 -26.26 18.43
CA MET A 53 4.06 -25.79 17.05
C MET A 53 5.48 -25.62 16.51
N VAL A 54 6.42 -25.12 17.31
CA VAL A 54 7.83 -24.99 16.89
C VAL A 54 8.46 -26.37 16.66
N LYS A 55 8.21 -27.34 17.54
CA LYS A 55 8.69 -28.72 17.35
C LYS A 55 8.07 -29.39 16.13
N PHE A 56 6.79 -29.13 15.87
CA PHE A 56 6.09 -29.67 14.70
C PHE A 56 6.66 -29.10 13.39
N PHE A 57 6.96 -27.79 13.34
CA PHE A 57 7.59 -27.16 12.17
C PHE A 57 9.02 -27.67 11.91
N ILE A 58 9.82 -27.87 12.96
CA ILE A 58 11.18 -28.43 12.82
C ILE A 58 11.10 -29.88 12.34
N MET A 59 10.17 -30.67 12.86
CA MET A 59 9.98 -32.06 12.43
C MET A 59 9.49 -32.16 10.98
N LEU A 60 8.62 -31.23 10.53
CA LEU A 60 8.17 -31.15 9.13
C LEU A 60 9.32 -30.79 8.18
N PHE A 61 10.23 -29.89 8.60
CA PHE A 61 11.41 -29.51 7.82
C PHE A 61 12.42 -30.66 7.66
N ILE A 62 12.59 -31.48 8.70
CA ILE A 62 13.45 -32.67 8.65
C ILE A 62 12.81 -33.74 7.75
N PHE A 63 11.48 -33.90 7.78
CA PHE A 63 10.78 -34.86 6.93
C PHE A 63 10.82 -34.47 5.44
N PHE A 64 10.74 -33.18 5.13
CA PHE A 64 10.91 -32.69 3.75
C PHE A 64 12.34 -32.80 3.22
N SER A 65 13.35 -32.84 4.11
CA SER A 65 14.76 -32.97 3.70
C SER A 65 15.17 -34.41 3.37
N LEU A 66 14.39 -35.42 3.78
CA LEU A 66 14.66 -36.84 3.51
C LEU A 66 13.87 -37.41 2.33
N CYS A 67 12.88 -36.68 1.82
CA CYS A 67 12.19 -37.03 0.59
C CYS A 67 12.89 -36.36 -0.61
N GLY A 68 14.08 -36.88 -0.95
CA GLY A 68 14.80 -36.52 -2.15
C GLY A 68 14.06 -37.01 -3.40
N CYS A 69 13.02 -36.29 -3.81
CA CYS A 69 12.55 -36.33 -5.18
C CYS A 69 13.50 -35.45 -6.01
N SER A 70 14.38 -36.11 -6.74
CA SER A 70 15.13 -35.54 -7.85
C SER A 70 14.16 -35.04 -8.92
N SER A 71 13.62 -33.84 -8.75
CA SER A 71 13.05 -33.08 -9.86
C SER A 71 14.22 -32.57 -10.69
N SER A 72 14.42 -33.19 -11.85
CA SER A 72 15.18 -32.65 -12.98
C SER A 72 14.91 -31.15 -13.14
N PRO A 73 15.91 -30.33 -13.51
CA PRO A 73 15.67 -28.95 -13.87
C PRO A 73 14.82 -28.94 -15.14
N SER A 74 13.50 -28.81 -14.99
CA SER A 74 12.67 -28.34 -16.08
C SER A 74 13.08 -26.90 -16.31
N ASP A 75 13.77 -26.65 -17.43
CA ASP A 75 13.90 -25.33 -18.04
C ASP A 75 12.49 -24.72 -18.15
N SER A 76 12.07 -24.00 -17.12
CA SER A 76 10.97 -23.08 -17.22
C SER A 76 11.45 -21.95 -18.10
N LEU A 77 11.15 -22.04 -19.39
CA LEU A 77 11.11 -20.91 -20.30
C LEU A 77 10.45 -19.74 -19.56
N SER A 78 11.29 -18.76 -19.22
CA SER A 78 10.88 -17.48 -18.66
C SER A 78 9.73 -16.92 -19.52
N PRO A 79 8.60 -16.50 -18.92
CA PRO A 79 7.59 -15.75 -19.67
C PRO A 79 8.31 -14.54 -20.25
N SER A 80 8.29 -14.39 -21.58
CA SER A 80 8.91 -13.26 -22.28
C SER A 80 8.63 -11.96 -21.52
N GLU A 81 9.67 -11.37 -20.93
CA GLU A 81 9.54 -10.25 -20.03
C GLU A 81 8.85 -9.09 -20.77
N LYS A 82 7.76 -8.55 -20.22
CA LYS A 82 7.04 -7.43 -20.84
C LYS A 82 7.94 -6.18 -20.80
N THR A 83 8.56 -5.85 -21.93
CA THR A 83 9.31 -4.62 -22.13
C THR A 83 8.40 -3.49 -22.57
N ILE A 84 8.75 -2.25 -22.22
CA ILE A 84 8.14 -1.03 -22.76
C ILE A 84 9.19 -0.33 -23.59
N GLU A 85 8.98 -0.23 -24.90
CA GLU A 85 9.93 0.39 -25.82
C GLU A 85 11.36 -0.17 -25.73
N GLY A 86 11.46 -1.48 -25.51
CA GLY A 86 12.74 -2.19 -25.33
C GLY A 86 13.37 -2.05 -23.93
N TYR A 87 12.71 -1.37 -22.98
CA TYR A 87 13.15 -1.28 -21.60
C TYR A 87 12.46 -2.33 -20.73
N SER A 88 13.26 -3.17 -20.09
CA SER A 88 12.84 -4.17 -19.10
C SER A 88 13.04 -3.62 -17.69
N PHE A 89 12.13 -3.94 -16.78
CA PHE A 89 12.22 -3.51 -15.39
C PHE A 89 13.29 -4.29 -14.63
N ASP A 90 13.55 -5.54 -15.03
CA ASP A 90 14.53 -6.41 -14.37
C ASP A 90 15.97 -5.94 -14.59
N LYS A 91 16.26 -5.27 -15.72
CA LYS A 91 17.56 -4.59 -15.94
C LYS A 91 17.84 -3.50 -14.91
N TYR A 92 16.79 -2.93 -14.31
CA TYR A 92 16.87 -1.86 -13.31
C TYR A 92 16.43 -2.35 -11.93
N LYS A 93 16.60 -3.65 -11.65
CA LYS A 93 16.16 -4.27 -10.41
C LYS A 93 16.85 -3.66 -9.19
N VAL A 94 16.06 -3.49 -8.14
CA VAL A 94 16.49 -3.11 -6.80
C VAL A 94 15.80 -4.02 -5.78
N GLU A 95 16.43 -4.21 -4.64
CA GLU A 95 15.84 -4.98 -3.55
C GLU A 95 14.69 -4.20 -2.90
N ILE A 96 13.60 -4.92 -2.60
CA ILE A 96 12.51 -4.36 -1.80
C ILE A 96 12.91 -4.50 -0.35
N PHE A 97 12.98 -3.40 0.38
CA PHE A 97 13.31 -3.45 1.80
C PHE A 97 12.06 -3.66 2.65
N PRO A 98 12.00 -4.76 3.42
CA PRO A 98 10.91 -4.97 4.35
C PRO A 98 11.12 -4.06 5.56
N LEU A 99 10.32 -3.01 5.66
CA LEU A 99 10.25 -2.16 6.83
C LEU A 99 8.98 -2.48 7.62
N SER A 100 9.15 -2.75 8.91
CA SER A 100 8.04 -3.03 9.83
C SER A 100 7.18 -1.79 10.09
N GLU A 101 7.77 -0.60 9.98
CA GLU A 101 7.09 0.68 10.18
C GLU A 101 7.62 1.74 9.21
N LYS A 102 6.70 2.58 8.71
CA LYS A 102 7.01 3.71 7.82
C LYS A 102 7.33 4.95 8.64
N ALA A 103 8.38 5.68 8.28
CA ALA A 103 8.70 6.96 8.90
C ALA A 103 7.56 7.98 8.74
N LYS A 104 7.44 8.92 9.67
CA LYS A 104 6.49 10.03 9.54
C LYS A 104 6.86 10.93 8.36
N ILE A 105 5.87 11.29 7.55
CA ILE A 105 6.09 12.16 6.38
C ILE A 105 6.63 13.52 6.81
N ASN A 106 7.74 13.92 6.19
CA ASN A 106 8.41 15.19 6.41
C ASN A 106 8.08 16.17 5.28
N PHE A 107 7.00 16.92 5.42
CA PHE A 107 6.60 17.98 4.48
C PHE A 107 7.52 19.21 4.49
N SER A 108 8.51 19.32 5.39
CA SER A 108 9.52 20.38 5.28
C SER A 108 10.63 20.02 4.28
N SER A 109 10.82 18.72 3.96
CA SER A 109 11.81 18.27 2.98
C SER A 109 11.52 18.80 1.57
N ASN A 110 10.25 19.02 1.25
CA ASN A 110 9.81 19.67 0.03
C ASN A 110 8.46 20.38 0.29
N PRO A 111 8.48 21.70 0.57
CA PRO A 111 7.29 22.46 0.97
C PRO A 111 6.17 22.51 -0.07
N TYR A 112 6.49 22.33 -1.37
CA TYR A 112 5.51 22.31 -2.45
C TYR A 112 4.39 21.29 -2.18
N TRP A 113 4.75 20.13 -1.63
CA TRP A 113 3.82 19.02 -1.38
C TRP A 113 2.88 19.25 -0.19
N LYS A 114 3.01 20.35 0.55
CA LYS A 114 2.03 20.74 1.59
C LYS A 114 0.65 21.01 1.00
N LEU A 115 0.58 21.49 -0.25
CA LEU A 115 -0.68 21.72 -0.96
C LEU A 115 -1.50 20.43 -1.12
N TYR A 116 -0.82 19.28 -1.19
CA TYR A 116 -1.42 17.96 -1.38
C TYR A 116 -1.37 17.07 -0.14
N LYS A 117 -1.18 17.68 1.05
CA LYS A 117 -0.91 16.98 2.32
C LYS A 117 -1.91 15.87 2.62
N THR A 118 -3.22 16.13 2.45
CA THR A 118 -4.27 15.16 2.76
C THR A 118 -4.17 13.93 1.88
N LYS A 119 -4.03 14.09 0.56
CA LYS A 119 -3.90 12.98 -0.39
C LYS A 119 -2.64 12.18 -0.13
N ILE A 120 -1.50 12.86 0.02
CA ILE A 120 -0.20 12.21 0.29
C ILE A 120 -0.25 11.42 1.59
N THR A 121 -0.80 12.00 2.66
CA THR A 121 -0.89 11.32 3.96
C THR A 121 -1.80 10.09 3.90
N LYS A 122 -2.95 10.19 3.21
CA LYS A 122 -3.90 9.09 3.04
C LYS A 122 -3.26 7.93 2.27
N ASP A 123 -2.68 8.22 1.11
CA ASP A 123 -2.07 7.21 0.24
C ASP A 123 -0.86 6.56 0.89
N TYR A 124 0.02 7.36 1.51
CA TYR A 124 1.20 6.85 2.22
C TYR A 124 0.84 5.90 3.35
N LYS A 125 -0.22 6.20 4.11
CA LYS A 125 -0.69 5.33 5.18
C LYS A 125 -1.17 3.98 4.63
N ASN A 126 -1.91 4.00 3.53
CA ASN A 126 -2.68 2.86 3.06
C ASN A 126 -1.98 1.99 1.99
N ARG A 127 -0.87 2.46 1.38
CA ARG A 127 -0.16 1.73 0.31
C ARG A 127 1.14 1.11 0.80
N ASN A 128 1.56 0.01 0.18
CA ASN A 128 2.89 -0.56 0.40
C ASN A 128 3.91 0.11 -0.53
N VAL A 129 5.20 -0.19 -0.33
CA VAL A 129 6.26 0.19 -1.29
C VAL A 129 5.89 -0.32 -2.67
N ASP A 130 5.87 0.59 -3.64
CA ASP A 130 5.49 0.31 -5.01
C ASP A 130 6.48 0.87 -6.03
N PHE A 131 7.54 1.53 -5.57
CA PHE A 131 8.63 1.99 -6.43
C PHE A 131 10.01 1.88 -5.76
N GLY A 132 11.03 1.52 -6.54
CA GLY A 132 12.43 1.73 -6.18
C GLY A 132 12.90 1.11 -4.85
N GLY A 133 12.21 0.09 -4.36
CA GLY A 133 12.53 -0.65 -3.13
C GLY A 133 12.17 0.05 -1.81
N TYR A 134 11.96 1.37 -1.82
CA TYR A 134 11.74 2.19 -0.62
C TYR A 134 10.67 3.28 -0.79
N TYR A 135 10.05 3.39 -1.95
CA TYR A 135 9.22 4.53 -2.29
C TYR A 135 7.77 4.12 -2.47
N ILE A 136 6.90 5.02 -2.03
CA ILE A 136 5.48 4.99 -2.38
C ILE A 136 5.25 6.15 -3.35
N ALA A 137 4.96 5.81 -4.60
CA ALA A 137 4.64 6.76 -5.68
C ALA A 137 3.16 7.18 -5.61
N ILE A 138 2.91 8.48 -5.51
CA ILE A 138 1.60 9.09 -5.30
C ILE A 138 1.33 10.02 -6.48
N ILE A 139 0.48 9.58 -7.39
CA ILE A 139 0.02 10.35 -8.55
C ILE A 139 -1.26 11.09 -8.16
N ILE A 140 -1.31 12.38 -8.47
CA ILE A 140 -2.38 13.28 -8.11
C ILE A 140 -2.87 14.00 -9.36
N ASN A 141 -4.16 13.86 -9.64
CA ASN A 141 -4.81 14.60 -10.71
C ASN A 141 -5.05 16.05 -10.22
N CYS A 142 -4.39 17.01 -10.87
CA CYS A 142 -4.52 18.46 -10.61
C CYS A 142 -5.59 19.13 -11.49
N GLY A 143 -6.26 18.37 -12.35
CA GLY A 143 -7.30 18.83 -13.26
C GLY A 143 -7.58 17.76 -14.33
N VAL A 144 -8.38 18.09 -15.34
CA VAL A 144 -8.83 17.15 -16.39
C VAL A 144 -7.66 16.51 -17.14
N ILE A 145 -6.61 17.27 -17.42
CA ILE A 145 -5.43 16.82 -18.19
C ILE A 145 -4.15 16.80 -17.36
N CYS A 146 -4.19 17.30 -16.12
CA CYS A 146 -3.00 17.57 -15.33
C CYS A 146 -2.78 16.46 -14.31
N ARG A 147 -1.59 15.83 -14.33
CA ARG A 147 -1.13 14.92 -13.26
C ARG A 147 0.20 15.41 -12.70
N VAL A 148 0.28 15.53 -11.39
CA VAL A 148 1.53 15.76 -10.64
C VAL A 148 1.81 14.55 -9.76
N GLY A 149 3.08 14.26 -9.52
CA GLY A 149 3.46 13.05 -8.82
C GLY A 149 4.50 13.32 -7.75
N ALA A 150 4.26 12.79 -6.55
CA ALA A 150 5.23 12.73 -5.47
C ALA A 150 5.65 11.29 -5.25
N MET A 151 6.83 11.07 -4.69
CA MET A 151 7.15 9.81 -4.04
C MET A 151 7.71 10.06 -2.65
N VAL A 152 7.30 9.23 -1.70
CA VAL A 152 7.72 9.35 -0.30
C VAL A 152 8.66 8.22 0.05
N ASP A 153 9.85 8.57 0.56
CA ASP A 153 10.83 7.61 1.08
C ASP A 153 10.37 7.08 2.43
N ILE A 154 10.09 5.78 2.53
CA ILE A 154 9.53 5.20 3.77
C ILE A 154 10.51 5.16 4.93
N ARG A 155 11.83 5.34 4.69
CA ARG A 155 12.87 5.34 5.74
C ARG A 155 12.93 6.66 6.50
N TYR A 156 12.71 7.77 5.80
CA TYR A 156 12.96 9.12 6.33
C TYR A 156 11.76 10.07 6.18
N GLY A 157 10.68 9.62 5.52
CA GLY A 157 9.51 10.42 5.22
C GLY A 157 9.76 11.57 4.24
N ARG A 158 10.91 11.60 3.57
CA ARG A 158 11.28 12.65 2.61
C ARG A 158 10.46 12.53 1.33
N ILE A 159 10.08 13.67 0.76
CA ILE A 159 9.22 13.72 -0.44
C ILE A 159 10.03 14.22 -1.62
N TYR A 160 9.98 13.47 -2.72
CA TYR A 160 10.62 13.78 -4.00
C TYR A 160 9.56 13.91 -5.08
N SER A 161 9.81 14.72 -6.10
CA SER A 161 8.90 14.85 -7.25
C SER A 161 9.16 13.72 -8.25
N LEU A 162 8.09 13.13 -8.77
CA LEU A 162 8.13 12.18 -9.89
C LEU A 162 8.31 12.94 -11.21
N PRO A 163 8.93 12.32 -12.23
CA PRO A 163 9.24 12.96 -13.51
C PRO A 163 8.01 12.93 -14.42
N LEU A 164 6.91 13.56 -13.97
CA LEU A 164 5.64 13.55 -14.67
C LEU A 164 5.50 14.65 -15.74
N GLY A 165 6.54 15.47 -15.95
CA GLY A 165 6.56 16.58 -16.90
C GLY A 165 5.79 17.82 -16.42
N ASP A 166 6.19 18.99 -16.90
CA ASP A 166 5.56 20.28 -16.57
C ASP A 166 4.27 20.49 -17.38
N GLY A 167 3.19 19.80 -16.99
CA GLY A 167 1.85 20.09 -17.53
C GLY A 167 1.58 19.55 -18.93
N MET A 168 2.38 18.60 -19.43
CA MET A 168 1.98 17.85 -20.61
C MET A 168 0.81 16.97 -20.22
N GLY A 169 -0.35 17.28 -20.79
CA GLY A 169 -1.55 16.46 -20.69
C GLY A 169 -1.17 15.02 -20.95
N TYR A 170 -1.44 14.15 -19.98
CA TYR A 170 -1.43 12.73 -20.25
C TYR A 170 -2.68 12.42 -21.07
N ALA A 171 -2.65 12.83 -22.34
CA ALA A 171 -3.63 12.37 -23.28
C ALA A 171 -3.34 10.89 -23.52
N GLU A 172 -4.31 10.05 -23.19
CA GLU A 172 -4.37 8.69 -23.71
C GLU A 172 -4.46 8.81 -25.24
N CYS A 173 -3.61 8.08 -25.96
CA CYS A 173 -3.88 7.91 -27.39
C CYS A 173 -5.15 7.08 -27.52
N TYR A 174 -6.08 7.41 -28.42
CA TYR A 174 -7.19 6.50 -28.73
C TYR A 174 -6.62 5.16 -29.16
N SER A 175 -6.84 4.14 -28.34
CA SER A 175 -6.63 2.76 -28.74
C SER A 175 -7.78 2.38 -29.66
N ASN A 176 -7.49 1.99 -30.90
CA ASN A 176 -8.32 0.98 -31.55
C ASN A 176 -8.55 -0.13 -30.51
N ARG A 177 -9.81 -0.56 -30.31
CA ARG A 177 -10.36 -1.38 -29.20
C ARG A 177 -9.61 -2.67 -28.78
N ASN A 178 -8.44 -2.93 -29.33
CA ASN A 178 -7.56 -4.07 -29.09
C ASN A 178 -6.24 -3.72 -28.36
N VAL A 179 -5.99 -2.46 -27.98
CA VAL A 179 -4.80 -2.08 -27.20
C VAL A 179 -5.24 -1.62 -25.82
N VAL A 180 -5.04 -2.48 -24.83
CA VAL A 180 -5.35 -2.23 -23.42
C VAL A 180 -4.73 -0.90 -22.97
N ASP A 181 -5.57 -0.06 -22.36
CA ASP A 181 -5.27 1.21 -21.70
C ASP A 181 -3.85 1.27 -21.14
N ASP A 182 -2.99 1.97 -21.87
CA ASP A 182 -1.69 2.37 -21.36
C ASP A 182 -1.92 3.64 -20.54
N GLU A 183 -2.04 3.51 -19.21
CA GLU A 183 -2.18 4.64 -18.27
C GLU A 183 -1.05 5.69 -18.41
N GLY A 184 -0.03 5.42 -19.22
CA GLY A 184 1.05 6.32 -19.60
C GLY A 184 2.04 6.55 -18.46
N ILE A 185 1.97 5.73 -17.41
CA ILE A 185 2.85 5.77 -16.25
C ILE A 185 3.12 4.32 -15.84
N HIS A 186 4.40 3.91 -15.88
CA HIS A 186 4.81 2.54 -15.57
C HIS A 186 5.99 2.55 -14.60
N TYR A 187 5.83 1.83 -13.51
CA TYR A 187 6.85 1.63 -12.50
C TYR A 187 6.58 0.33 -11.73
N LYS A 188 7.59 -0.18 -11.04
CA LYS A 188 7.49 -1.41 -10.23
C LYS A 188 8.14 -1.27 -8.86
N PRO A 189 7.68 -2.01 -7.84
CA PRO A 189 8.25 -1.98 -6.49
C PRO A 189 9.73 -2.28 -6.44
N ASN A 190 10.18 -3.25 -7.25
CA ASN A 190 11.54 -3.77 -7.29
C ASN A 190 12.38 -3.17 -8.44
N SER A 191 12.00 -2.00 -8.97
CA SER A 191 12.75 -1.37 -10.05
C SER A 191 12.90 0.12 -9.82
N ARG A 192 14.08 0.65 -10.15
CA ARG A 192 14.36 2.11 -10.16
C ARG A 192 13.96 2.77 -11.48
N LEU A 193 13.38 2.02 -12.42
CA LEU A 193 12.91 2.50 -13.70
C LEU A 193 11.50 3.09 -13.57
N PHE A 194 11.32 4.30 -14.11
CA PHE A 194 10.06 5.02 -14.15
C PHE A 194 9.82 5.52 -15.57
N ILE A 195 8.82 4.94 -16.24
CA ILE A 195 8.51 5.29 -17.63
C ILE A 195 7.21 6.07 -17.66
N THR A 196 7.21 7.21 -18.33
CA THR A 196 5.98 7.93 -18.64
C THR A 196 5.81 8.05 -20.14
N SER A 197 4.57 8.25 -20.59
CA SER A 197 4.30 8.62 -21.97
C SER A 197 3.25 9.72 -22.09
N SER A 198 3.42 10.58 -23.08
CA SER A 198 2.41 11.54 -23.51
C SER A 198 1.99 11.26 -24.95
N CYS A 199 0.74 11.61 -25.28
CA CYS A 199 0.21 11.54 -26.64
C CYS A 199 -0.23 12.93 -27.10
N SER A 200 -0.17 13.14 -28.41
CA SER A 200 -0.75 14.30 -29.08
C SER A 200 -1.31 13.87 -30.42
N GLU A 201 -2.39 14.51 -30.84
CA GLU A 201 -3.07 14.15 -32.08
C GLU A 201 -3.12 15.34 -33.03
N THR A 202 -2.99 15.04 -34.32
CA THR A 202 -3.15 16.01 -35.39
C THR A 202 -4.08 15.44 -36.44
N GLU A 203 -5.13 16.19 -36.78
CA GLU A 203 -6.07 15.79 -37.81
C GLU A 203 -5.40 15.80 -39.18
N ILE A 204 -5.62 14.76 -39.97
CA ILE A 204 -5.22 14.73 -41.38
C ILE A 204 -6.39 15.27 -42.21
N LYS A 205 -6.18 16.40 -42.88
CA LYS A 205 -7.22 17.02 -43.74
C LYS A 205 -7.72 16.03 -44.77
N ASN A 206 -9.04 15.99 -44.96
CA ASN A 206 -9.72 15.10 -45.91
C ASN A 206 -9.49 13.60 -45.66
N SER A 207 -9.15 13.22 -44.43
CA SER A 207 -8.99 11.82 -44.03
C SER A 207 -9.91 11.51 -42.84
N LYS A 208 -10.33 10.25 -42.75
CA LYS A 208 -10.92 9.71 -41.52
C LYS A 208 -9.85 9.35 -40.50
N ASN A 209 -8.57 9.62 -40.76
CA ASN A 209 -7.48 9.24 -39.87
C ASN A 209 -6.90 10.46 -39.13
N ASN A 210 -6.43 10.22 -37.91
CA ASN A 210 -5.62 11.14 -37.13
C ASN A 210 -4.15 10.65 -37.14
N LYS A 211 -3.21 11.58 -37.15
CA LYS A 211 -1.81 11.28 -36.86
C LYS A 211 -1.60 11.45 -35.36
N GLN A 212 -1.32 10.35 -34.68
CA GLN A 212 -0.93 10.31 -33.28
C GLN A 212 0.59 10.41 -33.16
N HIS A 213 1.05 11.23 -32.23
CA HIS A 213 2.44 11.38 -31.86
C HIS A 213 2.59 11.04 -30.37
N LYS A 214 3.20 9.88 -30.10
CA LYS A 214 3.43 9.37 -28.75
C LYS A 214 4.89 9.57 -28.36
N VAL A 215 5.13 10.05 -27.16
CA VAL A 215 6.47 10.29 -26.63
C VAL A 215 6.62 9.54 -25.33
N TYR A 216 7.63 8.68 -25.22
CA TYR A 216 8.02 8.01 -23.98
C TYR A 216 9.22 8.70 -23.35
N PHE A 217 9.17 8.88 -22.03
CA PHE A 217 10.26 9.37 -21.21
C PHE A 217 10.74 8.26 -20.29
N ILE A 218 11.95 7.78 -20.54
CA ILE A 218 12.58 6.72 -19.78
C ILE A 218 13.42 7.36 -18.69
N ASN A 219 12.93 7.34 -17.45
CA ASN A 219 13.61 7.93 -16.31
C ASN A 219 14.11 6.85 -15.36
N VAL A 220 15.31 7.06 -14.81
CA VAL A 220 15.90 6.16 -13.81
C VAL A 220 16.15 6.94 -12.54
N TRP A 221 15.69 6.42 -11.42
CA TRP A 221 15.98 6.99 -10.11
C TRP A 221 17.43 6.75 -9.72
N ASP A 222 18.18 7.82 -9.53
CA ASP A 222 19.51 7.81 -8.92
C ASP A 222 19.37 7.96 -7.40
N GLU A 223 19.49 6.84 -6.70
CA GLU A 223 19.33 6.76 -5.26
C GLU A 223 20.37 7.57 -4.48
N ALA A 224 21.60 7.68 -5.01
CA ALA A 224 22.67 8.43 -4.37
C ALA A 224 22.44 9.94 -4.50
N LYS A 225 21.99 10.39 -5.68
CA LYS A 225 21.71 11.82 -5.94
C LYS A 225 20.32 12.26 -5.52
N LYS A 226 19.43 11.32 -5.23
CA LYS A 226 18.00 11.56 -4.95
C LYS A 226 17.31 12.37 -6.06
N LYS A 227 17.58 11.98 -7.32
CA LYS A 227 17.03 12.64 -8.52
C LYS A 227 16.75 11.61 -9.61
N PHE A 228 15.78 11.91 -10.46
CA PHE A 228 15.59 11.18 -11.71
C PHE A 228 16.59 11.65 -12.76
N ILE A 229 17.12 10.68 -13.52
CA ILE A 229 17.94 10.90 -14.71
C ILE A 229 17.11 10.46 -15.90
N LEU A 230 16.91 11.35 -16.87
CA LEU A 230 16.31 10.99 -18.15
C LEU A 230 17.35 10.22 -18.97
N GLU A 231 17.15 8.91 -19.11
CA GLU A 231 18.01 8.04 -19.93
C GLU A 231 17.72 8.23 -21.42
N LYS A 232 16.43 8.28 -21.77
CA LYS A 232 16.01 8.35 -23.16
C LYS A 232 14.64 8.99 -23.32
N LYS A 233 14.49 9.74 -24.41
CA LYS A 233 13.21 10.14 -24.98
C LYS A 233 13.00 9.35 -26.28
N ILE A 234 11.84 8.71 -26.44
CA ILE A 234 11.49 7.91 -27.62
C ILE A 234 10.22 8.50 -28.22
N GLU A 235 10.25 8.80 -29.51
CA GLU A 235 9.14 9.41 -30.23
C GLU A 235 8.61 8.43 -31.26
N GLN A 236 7.29 8.30 -31.33
CA GLN A 236 6.58 7.44 -32.26
C GLN A 236 5.48 8.25 -32.95
N SER A 237 5.30 8.01 -34.24
CA SER A 237 4.18 8.57 -35.01
C SER A 237 3.38 7.44 -35.63
N LEU A 238 2.08 7.42 -35.38
CA LEU A 238 1.15 6.41 -35.89
C LEU A 238 0.00 7.10 -36.61
N ILE A 239 -0.53 6.47 -37.66
CA ILE A 239 -1.77 6.91 -38.31
C ILE A 239 -2.86 5.99 -37.80
N VAL A 240 -3.88 6.55 -37.16
CA VAL A 240 -4.98 5.80 -36.54
C VAL A 240 -6.30 6.30 -37.13
N GLU A 241 -7.24 5.39 -37.37
CA GLU A 241 -8.58 5.74 -37.84
C GLU A 241 -9.36 6.45 -36.71
N ARG A 242 -10.05 7.54 -37.05
CA ARG A 242 -10.85 8.34 -36.11
C ARG A 242 -12.07 7.53 -35.70
N GLU A 243 -12.28 7.36 -34.39
CA GLU A 243 -13.57 6.87 -33.91
C GLU A 243 -14.65 7.91 -34.23
N VAL A 244 -15.64 7.49 -35.04
CA VAL A 244 -16.83 8.28 -35.40
C VAL A 244 -17.90 8.14 -34.32
#